data_AF-A0A945SGD8-F1
#
_entry.id   AF-A0A945SGD8-F1
#
_cell.length_a   1.000
_cell.length_b   1.000
_cell.length_c   1.000
_cell.angle_alpha   90.00
_cell.angle_beta   90.00
_cell.angle_gamma   90.00
#
_symmetry.space_group_name_H-M   'P 1'
#
loop_
_entity.id
_entity.type
_entity.pdbx_description
1 polymer ?
#
loop_
_entity_poly.entity_id
_entity_poly.type
_entity_poly.pdbx_seq_one_letter_code
_entity_poly.pdbx_strand_id
1 'polypeptide(L)' 'MAVDSLPTVSVGHKSDLVDSSSMATPTSPPRSSASDFAAQALPFADQLYAAAMRLAKNPADAADLVQETYLKAF' A
#
# COMPACT_ATOMS: atom_id res chain seq x y z
N MET A 1 -12.19 -48.07 -45.37
CA MET A 1 -13.48 -47.39 -45.19
C MET A 1 -13.22 -45.89 -45.36
N ALA A 2 -13.83 -45.30 -46.38
CA ALA A 2 -13.72 -43.89 -46.71
C ALA A 2 -14.86 -43.10 -46.06
N VAL A 3 -14.55 -41.91 -45.53
CA VAL A 3 -15.47 -40.81 -45.22
C VAL A 3 -14.55 -39.69 -44.70
N ASP A 4 -14.15 -38.77 -45.57
CA ASP A 4 -14.90 -37.52 -45.84
C ASP A 4 -14.82 -36.58 -44.62
N SER A 5 -14.06 -35.50 -44.73
CA SER A 5 -14.65 -34.20 -45.00
C SER A 5 -13.63 -33.06 -44.98
N LEU A 6 -13.96 -32.04 -45.75
CA LEU A 6 -13.20 -30.86 -46.16
C LEU A 6 -12.91 -29.85 -45.02
N PRO A 7 -12.00 -28.88 -45.25
CA PRO A 7 -11.60 -27.87 -44.28
C PRO A 7 -12.72 -26.83 -44.06
N THR A 8 -13.11 -26.58 -42.80
CA THR A 8 -13.89 -25.39 -42.47
C THR A 8 -12.92 -24.27 -42.11
N VAL A 9 -12.87 -23.25 -42.97
CA VAL A 9 -12.25 -21.98 -42.65
C VAL A 9 -13.22 -21.21 -41.74
N SER A 10 -12.89 -21.13 -40.46
CA SER A 10 -13.53 -20.15 -39.56
C SER A 10 -12.65 -18.91 -39.50
N VAL A 11 -12.90 -18.00 -40.44
CA VAL A 11 -12.57 -16.59 -40.29
C VAL A 11 -13.46 -16.04 -39.20
N GLY A 12 -12.88 -15.40 -38.18
CA GLY A 12 -13.68 -14.60 -37.28
C GLY A 12 -12.99 -14.22 -35.99
N HIS A 13 -12.57 -12.96 -35.93
CA HIS A 13 -12.50 -12.15 -34.73
C HIS A 13 -11.34 -12.53 -33.79
N LYS A 14 -10.20 -11.87 -34.03
CA LYS A 14 -9.32 -11.46 -32.93
C LYS A 14 -10.24 -10.69 -31.97
N SER A 15 -10.74 -11.37 -30.95
CA SER A 15 -11.53 -10.73 -29.94
C SER A 15 -10.67 -9.64 -29.34
N ASP A 16 -11.08 -8.40 -29.59
CA ASP A 16 -10.79 -7.24 -28.78
C ASP A 16 -11.19 -7.55 -27.34
N LEU A 17 -10.35 -8.33 -26.65
CA LEU A 17 -10.36 -8.44 -25.21
C LEU A 17 -9.11 -7.71 -24.74
N VAL A 18 -9.17 -6.39 -24.89
CA VAL A 18 -8.53 -5.52 -23.92
C VAL A 18 -9.10 -5.94 -22.57
N ASP A 19 -8.34 -6.76 -21.85
CA ASP A 19 -8.58 -7.02 -20.45
C ASP A 19 -8.42 -5.67 -19.72
N SER A 20 -9.51 -4.91 -19.66
CA SER A 20 -9.63 -3.68 -18.88
C SER A 20 -9.73 -3.99 -17.38
N SER A 21 -9.20 -5.13 -16.95
CA SER A 21 -9.27 -5.62 -15.57
C SER A 21 -7.90 -5.59 -14.89
N SER A 22 -7.19 -4.46 -14.91
CA SER A 22 -6.38 -4.11 -13.73
C SER A 22 -5.94 -2.65 -13.73
N MET A 23 -6.87 -1.73 -13.98
CA MET A 23 -6.73 -0.37 -13.47
C MET A 23 -7.57 -0.25 -12.20
N ALA A 24 -7.39 -1.19 -11.27
CA ALA A 24 -7.65 -0.92 -9.87
C ALA A 24 -6.52 -0.01 -9.43
N THR A 25 -6.66 1.30 -9.66
CA THR A 25 -5.98 2.26 -8.81
C THR A 25 -6.46 1.95 -7.39
N PRO A 26 -5.61 1.49 -6.46
CA PRO A 26 -5.97 1.58 -5.05
C PRO A 26 -5.90 3.08 -4.71
N THR A 27 -6.91 3.84 -5.13
CA THR A 27 -7.17 5.21 -4.66
C THR A 27 -7.75 5.19 -3.24
N SER A 28 -7.85 4.02 -2.63
CA SER A 28 -7.88 3.89 -1.18
C SER A 28 -6.47 3.50 -0.75
N PRO A 29 -5.81 4.22 0.19
CA PRO A 29 -4.62 3.66 0.81
C PRO A 29 -5.01 2.27 1.30
N PRO A 30 -4.16 1.23 1.09
CA PRO A 30 -4.41 -0.04 1.76
C PRO A 30 -4.66 0.31 3.22
N ARG A 31 -5.75 -0.22 3.80
CA ARG A 31 -5.99 -0.08 5.25
C ARG A 31 -4.89 -0.89 5.93
N SER A 32 -3.71 -0.30 6.00
CA SER A 32 -2.54 -0.86 6.64
C SER A 32 -2.88 -1.05 8.10
N SER A 33 -2.52 -2.20 8.65
CA SER A 33 -2.77 -2.51 10.04
C SER A 33 -2.03 -1.51 10.93
N ALA A 34 -2.52 -1.27 12.15
CA ALA A 34 -1.74 -0.55 13.15
C ALA A 34 -0.33 -1.16 13.33
N SER A 35 -0.20 -2.48 13.21
CA SER A 35 1.10 -3.17 13.23
C SER A 35 2.02 -2.76 12.08
N ASP A 36 1.49 -2.58 10.87
CA ASP A 36 2.27 -2.14 9.71
C ASP A 36 2.71 -0.69 9.89
N PHE A 37 1.82 0.16 10.41
CA PHE A 37 2.14 1.54 10.74
C PHE A 37 3.22 1.63 11.84
N ALA A 38 3.13 0.82 12.90
CA ALA A 38 4.19 0.71 13.92
C ALA A 38 5.54 0.33 13.31
N ALA A 39 5.57 -0.71 12.48
CA ALA A 39 6.79 -1.17 11.83
C ALA A 39 7.43 -0.09 10.95
N GLN A 40 6.62 0.71 10.27
CA GLN A 40 7.08 1.84 9.44
C GLN A 40 7.48 3.07 10.27
N ALA A 41 6.86 3.29 11.44
CA ALA A 41 7.09 4.47 12.28
C ALA A 41 8.27 4.31 13.26
N LEU A 42 8.59 3.08 13.70
CA LEU A 42 9.68 2.81 14.65
C LEU A 42 11.05 3.37 14.21
N PRO A 43 11.48 3.30 12.93
CA PRO A 43 12.74 3.89 12.48
C PRO A 43 12.81 5.41 12.61
N PHE A 44 11.66 6.09 12.69
CA PHE A 44 11.58 7.54 12.82
C PHE A 44 11.52 8.02 14.27
N ALA A 45 11.48 7.11 15.26
CA ALA A 45 11.37 7.45 16.68
C ALA A 45 12.49 8.41 17.14
N ASP A 46 13.75 8.14 16.74
CA ASP A 46 14.89 9.00 17.08
C ASP A 46 14.80 10.40 16.45
N GLN A 47 14.32 10.49 15.20
CA GLN A 47 14.11 11.80 14.56
C GLN A 47 12.97 12.57 15.22
N LEU A 48 11.92 11.88 15.63
CA LEU A 48 10.77 12.46 16.33
C LEU A 48 11.20 12.97 17.72
N TYR A 49 12.01 12.20 18.44
CA TYR A 49 12.63 12.64 19.69
C TYR A 49 13.58 13.82 19.49
N ALA A 50 14.41 13.81 18.45
CA ALA A 50 15.28 14.94 18.13
C ALA A 50 14.49 16.21 17.77
N ALA A 51 13.34 16.08 17.10
CA ALA A 51 12.42 17.19 16.86
C ALA A 51 11.78 17.67 18.17
N ALA A 52 11.31 16.75 19.02
CA ALA A 52 10.72 17.07 20.32
C ALA A 52 11.73 17.78 21.25
N MET A 53 13.01 17.39 21.21
CA MET A 53 14.08 18.03 21.98
C MET A 53 14.29 19.50 21.62
N ARG A 54 14.11 19.87 20.35
CA ARG A 54 14.20 21.28 19.91
C ARG A 54 13.02 22.10 20.43
N LEU A 55 11.86 21.48 20.62
CA LEU A 55 10.65 22.13 21.09
C LEU A 55 10.62 22.27 22.61
N ALA A 56 10.89 21.18 23.32
CA ALA A 56 10.76 21.07 24.77
C ALA A 56 12.01 21.55 25.54
N LYS A 57 13.19 21.53 24.88
CA LYS A 57 14.49 21.90 25.46
C LYS A 57 14.91 21.14 26.72
N ASN A 58 14.19 20.08 27.10
CA ASN A 58 14.52 19.18 28.18
C ASN A 58 14.04 17.74 27.88
N PRO A 59 14.75 16.71 28.38
CA PRO A 59 14.56 15.32 27.93
C PRO A 59 13.24 14.71 28.40
N ALA A 60 12.75 15.10 29.59
CA ALA A 60 11.51 14.58 30.15
C ALA A 60 10.31 14.98 29.28
N ASP A 61 10.17 16.28 29.02
CA ASP A 61 9.08 16.81 28.21
C ASP A 61 9.15 16.32 26.75
N ALA A 62 10.35 16.08 26.21
CA ALA A 62 10.49 15.50 24.88
C ALA A 62 10.02 14.04 24.82
N ALA A 63 10.30 13.24 25.86
CA ALA A 63 9.81 11.86 25.96
C ALA A 63 8.29 11.82 26.06
N ASP A 64 7.70 12.74 26.83
CA ASP A 64 6.25 12.85 26.97
C ASP A 64 5.58 13.24 25.65
N LEU A 65 6.15 14.19 24.92
CA LEU A 65 5.61 14.66 23.64
C LEU A 65 5.68 13.59 22.53
N VAL A 66 6.76 12.81 22.50
CA VAL A 66 6.87 11.63 21.62
C VAL A 66 5.81 10.60 21.97
N GLN A 67 5.64 10.29 23.26
CA GLN A 67 4.62 9.34 23.72
C GLN A 67 3.22 9.78 23.33
N GLU A 68 2.85 11.03 23.59
CA GLU A 68 1.53 11.55 23.17
C GLU A 68 1.31 11.45 21.65
N THR A 69 2.37 11.62 20.85
CA THR A 69 2.29 11.53 19.39
C THR A 69 2.01 10.10 18.94
N TYR A 70 2.72 9.12 19.51
CA TYR A 70 2.40 7.71 19.27
C TYR A 70 1.00 7.36 19.78
N LEU A 71 0.57 7.84 20.94
CA LEU A 71 -0.79 7.57 21.43
C LEU A 71 -1.89 8.17 20.55
N LYS A 72 -1.62 9.28 19.85
CA LYS A 72 -2.58 9.94 18.94
C LYS A 72 -2.61 9.29 17.55
N ALA A 73 -1.53 8.63 17.14
CA ALA A 73 -1.38 8.05 15.81
C ALA A 73 -1.86 6.59 15.71
N PHE A 74 -2.12 5.94 16.85
CA PHE A 74 -2.56 4.55 16.98
C PHE A 74 -3.92 4.48 17.70
#